data_AF-T2IK14-F1
#
_entry.id   AF-T2IK14-F1
#
_cell.length_a   1.000
_cell.length_b   1.000
_cell.length_c   1.000
_cell.angle_alpha   90.00
_cell.angle_beta   90.00
_cell.angle_gamma   90.00
#
_symmetry.space_group_name_H-M   'P 1'
#
loop_
_entity.id
_entity.type
_entity.pdbx_description
1 polymer ?
#
loop_
_entity_poly.entity_id
_entity_poly.type
_entity_poly.pdbx_seq_one_letter_code
_entity_poly.pdbx_strand_id
1 'polypeptide(L)'
;MEKAINHDPELAIGTAKESVETCCKSILEECNIQFTKKEKLTKLVKLTVKQLELTPEDIPDKAKASDTIKNLLSNLATITQGIAELRNHYGTGHGKSNSSKGLQPRHAKLAVGAASTLIVFLSETHKHRKT
;
A
#
# COMPACT_ATOMS: atom_id res chain seq x y z
N MET A 1 -15.42 -4.53 3.65
CA MET A 1 -14.15 -4.70 4.39
C MET A 1 -14.36 -4.93 5.89
N GLU A 2 -15.11 -4.08 6.59
CA GLU A 2 -15.25 -4.14 8.06
C GLU A 2 -15.76 -5.49 8.60
N LYS A 3 -16.73 -6.13 7.93
CA LYS A 3 -17.21 -7.46 8.33
C LYS A 3 -16.12 -8.53 8.20
N ALA A 4 -15.31 -8.46 7.14
CA ALA A 4 -14.22 -9.41 6.90
C ALA A 4 -13.11 -9.26 7.95
N ILE A 5 -12.83 -8.05 8.44
CA ILE A 5 -11.81 -7.85 9.49
C ILE A 5 -12.02 -8.78 10.70
N ASN A 6 -13.27 -8.99 11.12
CA ASN A 6 -13.57 -9.79 12.31
C ASN A 6 -13.75 -11.29 12.00
N HIS A 7 -14.27 -11.64 10.82
CA HIS A 7 -14.69 -13.00 10.48
C HIS A 7 -13.79 -13.71 9.48
N ASP A 8 -13.04 -12.96 8.68
CA ASP A 8 -12.07 -13.45 7.70
C ASP A 8 -10.89 -12.46 7.53
N PRO A 9 -9.95 -12.43 8.50
CA PRO A 9 -8.80 -11.53 8.48
C PRO A 9 -7.93 -11.67 7.23
N GLU A 10 -7.83 -12.88 6.66
CA GLU A 10 -7.06 -13.17 5.45
C GLU A 10 -7.69 -12.49 4.24
N LEU A 11 -9.00 -12.63 4.06
CA LEU A 11 -9.74 -11.92 3.02
C LEU A 11 -9.60 -10.39 3.18
N ALA A 12 -9.74 -9.88 4.40
CA ALA A 12 -9.62 -8.44 4.66
C ALA A 12 -8.25 -7.88 4.23
N ILE A 13 -7.17 -8.61 4.53
CA ILE A 13 -5.81 -8.24 4.12
C ILE A 13 -5.63 -8.35 2.60
N GLY A 14 -6.18 -9.40 1.98
CA GLY A 14 -6.19 -9.55 0.52
C GLY A 14 -6.87 -8.37 -0.17
N THR A 15 -8.07 -8.00 0.29
CA THR A 15 -8.80 -6.83 -0.23
C THR A 15 -8.03 -5.52 0.00
N ALA A 16 -7.30 -5.39 1.11
CA ALA A 16 -6.48 -4.20 1.37
C ALA A 16 -5.37 -4.04 0.34
N LYS A 17 -4.65 -5.13 0.07
CA LYS A 17 -3.62 -5.19 -0.98
C LYS A 17 -4.20 -4.82 -2.35
N GLU A 18 -5.32 -5.42 -2.74
CA GLU A 18 -5.99 -5.16 -4.01
C GLU A 18 -6.47 -3.72 -4.15
N SER A 19 -6.93 -3.10 -3.05
CA SER A 19 -7.36 -1.70 -3.04
C SER A 19 -6.18 -0.76 -3.29
N VAL A 20 -5.01 -1.02 -2.68
CA VAL A 20 -3.80 -0.23 -2.93
C VAL A 20 -3.33 -0.42 -4.38
N GLU A 21 -3.33 -1.66 -4.89
CA GLU A 21 -2.98 -1.92 -6.29
C GLU A 21 -3.90 -1.17 -7.26
N THR A 22 -5.20 -1.19 -7.01
CA THR A 22 -6.20 -0.50 -7.84
C THR A 22 -5.96 1.01 -7.83
N CYS A 23 -5.79 1.60 -6.65
CA CYS A 23 -5.48 3.03 -6.52
C CYS A 23 -4.21 3.43 -7.30
N CYS A 24 -3.12 2.68 -7.14
CA CYS A 24 -1.87 2.95 -7.87
C CYS A 24 -2.06 2.82 -9.38
N LYS A 25 -2.72 1.76 -9.85
CA LYS A 25 -2.98 1.55 -11.28
C LYS A 25 -3.81 2.68 -11.87
N SER A 26 -4.89 3.10 -11.20
CA SER A 26 -5.72 4.21 -11.65
C SER A 26 -4.94 5.52 -11.76
N ILE A 27 -4.10 5.85 -10.77
CA ILE A 27 -3.25 7.05 -10.83
C ILE A 27 -2.27 6.96 -12.01
N LEU A 28 -1.58 5.82 -12.17
CA LEU A 28 -0.62 5.62 -13.24
C LEU A 28 -1.27 5.68 -14.62
N GLU A 29 -2.46 5.09 -14.79
CA GLU A 29 -3.26 5.15 -16.02
C GLU A 29 -3.64 6.61 -16.35
N GLU A 30 -4.14 7.37 -15.37
CA GLU A 30 -4.47 8.79 -15.56
C GLU A 30 -3.26 9.67 -15.88
N CYS A 31 -2.07 9.28 -15.42
CA CYS A 31 -0.80 9.94 -15.76
C CYS A 31 -0.13 9.40 -17.03
N ASN A 32 -0.76 8.47 -17.76
CA ASN A 32 -0.20 7.79 -18.93
C ASN A 32 1.15 7.07 -18.66
N ILE A 33 1.35 6.58 -17.44
CA ILE A 33 2.54 5.82 -17.05
C ILE A 33 2.33 4.33 -17.29
N GLN A 34 3.23 3.74 -18.08
CA GLN A 34 3.17 2.32 -18.44
C GLN A 34 3.56 1.41 -17.28
N PHE A 35 2.78 0.36 -17.05
CA PHE A 35 3.08 -0.75 -16.14
C PHE A 35 2.56 -2.07 -16.68
N THR A 36 3.08 -3.19 -16.20
CA THR A 36 2.63 -4.51 -16.64
C THR A 36 1.45 -5.01 -15.80
N LYS A 37 0.54 -5.81 -16.38
CA LYS A 37 -0.59 -6.38 -15.62
C LYS A 37 -0.15 -7.30 -14.45
N LYS A 38 1.08 -7.83 -14.52
CA LYS A 38 1.67 -8.72 -13.51
C LYS A 38 2.60 -7.98 -12.54
N GLU A 39 2.58 -6.65 -12.55
CA GLU A 39 3.46 -5.86 -11.72
C GLU A 39 3.18 -6.10 -10.23
N LYS A 40 4.25 -6.28 -9.45
CA LYS A 40 4.12 -6.44 -7.99
C LYS A 40 3.66 -5.12 -7.38
N LEU A 41 2.83 -5.19 -6.34
CA LEU A 41 2.33 -4.02 -5.61
C LEU A 41 3.46 -3.04 -5.22
N THR A 42 4.61 -3.52 -4.78
CA THR A 42 5.73 -2.66 -4.38
C THR A 42 6.33 -1.87 -5.54
N LYS A 43 6.32 -2.43 -6.76
CA LYS A 43 6.74 -1.69 -7.96
C LYS A 43 5.66 -0.69 -8.41
N LEU A 44 4.37 -1.04 -8.30
CA LEU A 44 3.27 -0.09 -8.56
C LEU A 44 3.33 1.13 -7.63
N VAL A 45 3.55 0.92 -6.33
CA VAL A 45 3.70 2.01 -5.36
C VAL A 45 4.92 2.85 -5.68
N LYS A 46 6.08 2.24 -5.99
CA LYS A 46 7.29 2.99 -6.38
C LYS A 46 7.06 3.87 -7.61
N LEU A 47 6.42 3.34 -8.64
CA LEU A 47 6.08 4.11 -9.85
C LEU A 47 5.14 5.27 -9.52
N THR A 48 4.13 5.02 -8.69
CA THR A 48 3.14 6.02 -8.29
C THR A 48 3.78 7.15 -7.47
N VAL A 49 4.57 6.80 -6.45
CA VAL A 49 5.31 7.76 -5.61
C VAL A 49 6.26 8.59 -6.47
N LYS A 50 6.97 7.97 -7.43
CA LYS A 50 7.81 8.69 -8.37
C LYS A 50 7.01 9.66 -9.25
N GLN A 51 5.88 9.20 -9.79
CA GLN A 51 5.03 10.03 -10.64
C GLN A 51 4.41 11.23 -9.89
N LEU A 52 4.20 11.09 -8.58
CA LEU A 52 3.67 12.13 -7.73
C LEU A 52 4.75 13.05 -7.13
N GLU A 53 6.01 12.89 -7.53
CA GLU A 53 7.17 13.64 -6.99
C GLU A 53 7.27 13.52 -5.46
N LEU A 54 7.07 12.29 -4.97
CA LEU A 54 7.18 11.93 -3.55
C LEU A 54 8.48 11.15 -3.28
N THR A 55 9.49 11.30 -4.13
CA THR A 55 10.80 10.68 -3.87
C THR A 55 11.70 11.61 -3.07
N PRO A 56 12.74 11.10 -2.40
CA PRO A 56 13.68 11.95 -1.68
C PRO A 56 14.32 13.05 -2.53
N GLU A 57 14.48 12.82 -3.84
CA GLU A 57 15.05 13.78 -4.79
C GLU A 57 14.13 14.97 -5.06
N ASP A 58 12.82 14.76 -4.89
CA ASP A 58 11.79 15.78 -5.12
C ASP A 58 11.57 16.70 -3.90
N ILE A 59 12.11 16.32 -2.74
CA ILE A 59 11.90 17.05 -1.48
C ILE A 59 13.07 17.99 -1.24
N PRO A 60 12.87 19.33 -1.24
CA PRO A 60 13.94 20.28 -1.07
C PRO A 60 14.70 20.08 0.25
N ASP A 61 16.02 19.90 0.19
CA ASP A 61 16.88 19.71 1.37
C ASP A 61 16.88 20.91 2.32
N LYS A 62 16.49 22.09 1.82
CA LYS A 62 16.42 23.33 2.60
C LYS A 62 15.08 23.51 3.34
N ALA A 63 14.09 22.65 3.09
CA ALA A 63 12.81 22.71 3.79
C ALA A 63 12.97 22.21 5.23
N LYS A 64 12.43 22.96 6.20
CA LYS A 64 12.31 22.47 7.58
C LYS A 64 11.52 21.15 7.54
N ALA A 65 12.05 20.12 8.20
CA ALA A 65 11.51 18.75 8.26
C ALA A 65 11.63 17.88 6.98
N SER A 66 12.48 18.24 6.00
CA SER A 66 12.73 17.42 4.79
C SER A 66 13.02 15.94 5.11
N ASP A 67 13.93 15.66 6.05
CA ASP A 67 14.26 14.30 6.47
C ASP A 67 13.08 13.55 7.10
N THR A 68 12.21 14.28 7.82
CA THR A 68 11.01 13.69 8.44
C THR A 68 10.00 13.26 7.37
N ILE A 69 9.82 14.09 6.33
CA ILE A 69 8.93 13.76 5.21
C ILE A 69 9.49 12.57 4.42
N LYS A 70 10.79 12.56 4.11
CA LYS A 70 11.49 11.44 3.46
C LYS A 70 11.30 10.13 4.24
N ASN A 71 11.41 10.18 5.57
CA ASN A 71 11.19 9.04 6.45
C ASN A 71 9.72 8.57 6.43
N LEU A 72 8.75 9.48 6.47
CA LEU A 72 7.33 9.10 6.38
C LEU A 72 7.00 8.39 5.07
N LEU A 73 7.51 8.87 3.94
CA LEU A 73 7.31 8.25 2.63
C LEU A 73 8.03 6.90 2.52
N SER A 74 9.19 6.75 3.14
CA SER A 74 9.88 5.46 3.24
C SER A 74 9.10 4.44 4.09
N ASN A 75 8.51 4.90 5.20
CA ASN A 75 7.65 4.07 6.05
C ASN A 75 6.37 3.63 5.31
N LEU A 76 5.81 4.51 4.49
CA LEU A 76 4.67 4.22 3.62
C LEU A 76 4.96 3.06 2.64
N ALA A 77 6.15 3.07 2.02
CA ALA A 77 6.60 1.97 1.16
C ALA A 77 6.80 0.66 1.95
N THR A 78 7.34 0.76 3.16
CA THR A 78 7.54 -0.40 4.07
C THR A 78 6.21 -1.03 4.49
N ILE A 79 5.20 -0.23 4.82
CA ILE A 79 3.84 -0.70 5.13
C ILE A 79 3.26 -1.51 3.97
N THR A 80 3.41 -1.02 2.75
CA THR A 80 2.93 -1.70 1.54
C THR A 80 3.59 -3.07 1.36
N GLN A 81 4.91 -3.14 1.57
CA GLN A 81 5.65 -4.39 1.56
C GLN A 81 5.13 -5.34 2.64
N GLY A 82 4.92 -4.85 3.87
CA GLY A 82 4.37 -5.64 4.97
C GLY A 82 2.98 -6.21 4.68
N ILE A 83 2.08 -5.44 4.06
CA ILE A 83 0.75 -5.91 3.63
C ILE A 83 0.88 -7.02 2.58
N ALA A 84 1.78 -6.86 1.61
CA ALA A 84 2.02 -7.87 0.58
C ALA A 84 2.58 -9.18 1.17
N GLU A 85 3.50 -9.09 2.13
CA GLU A 85 4.06 -10.23 2.84
C GLU A 85 3.04 -10.94 3.72
N LEU A 86 2.24 -10.19 4.50
CA LEU A 86 1.12 -10.73 5.30
C LEU A 86 0.17 -11.54 4.42
N ARG A 87 -0.19 -11.04 3.24
CA ARG A 87 -1.00 -11.78 2.26
C ARG A 87 -0.27 -13.01 1.74
N ASN A 88 1.03 -12.96 1.47
CA ASN A 88 1.75 -14.08 0.88
C ASN A 88 2.00 -15.22 1.88
N HIS A 89 2.26 -14.90 3.15
CA HIS A 89 2.51 -15.90 4.19
C HIS A 89 1.24 -16.58 4.70
N TYR A 90 0.10 -15.88 4.66
CA TYR A 90 -1.16 -16.39 5.20
C TYR A 90 -2.26 -16.52 4.13
N GLY A 91 -1.95 -16.24 2.86
CA GLY A 91 -2.88 -16.39 1.74
C GLY A 91 -3.27 -17.84 1.53
N THR A 92 -4.50 -18.03 1.06
CA THR A 92 -5.29 -19.27 1.00
C THR A 92 -4.74 -20.43 0.16
N GLY A 93 -3.45 -20.42 -0.25
CA GLY A 93 -2.89 -21.32 -1.26
C GLY A 93 -1.86 -22.36 -0.79
N HIS A 94 -1.38 -22.33 0.45
CA HIS A 94 -0.40 -23.29 0.95
C HIS A 94 -0.91 -23.94 2.24
N GLY A 95 -1.15 -25.25 2.19
CA GLY A 95 -1.74 -26.04 3.27
C GLY A 95 -1.10 -25.72 4.63
N LYS A 96 -1.94 -25.26 5.56
CA LYS A 96 -1.52 -24.93 6.92
C LYS A 96 -1.21 -26.23 7.65
N SER A 97 0.02 -26.39 8.14
CA SER A 97 0.31 -27.32 9.22
C SER A 97 -0.50 -26.88 10.46
N ASN A 98 -1.11 -27.83 11.14
CA ASN A 98 -2.13 -27.68 12.20
C ASN A 98 -1.70 -26.91 13.48
N SER A 99 -0.63 -26.10 13.46
CA SER A 99 -0.06 -25.45 14.63
C SER A 99 0.21 -23.94 14.52
N SER A 100 -0.07 -23.29 13.38
CA SER A 100 0.08 -21.82 13.30
C SER A 100 -1.18 -21.12 13.83
N LYS A 101 -1.03 -20.27 14.85
CA LYS A 101 -2.08 -19.30 15.21
C LYS A 101 -2.26 -18.37 14.00
N GLY A 102 -3.37 -18.53 13.28
CA GLY A 102 -3.69 -17.77 12.08
C GLY A 102 -3.82 -16.26 12.34
N LEU A 103 -4.06 -15.50 11.27
CA LEU A 103 -4.24 -14.06 11.38
C LEU A 103 -5.46 -13.72 12.24
N GLN A 104 -5.27 -12.84 13.22
CA GLN A 104 -6.32 -12.37 14.12
C GLN A 104 -6.89 -11.03 13.63
N PRO A 105 -8.12 -10.66 14.01
CA PRO A 105 -8.74 -9.41 13.59
C PRO A 105 -7.89 -8.15 13.78
N ARG A 106 -7.06 -8.09 14.84
CA ARG A 106 -6.15 -6.95 15.05
C ARG A 106 -5.12 -6.76 13.94
N HIS A 107 -4.64 -7.85 13.32
CA HIS A 107 -3.68 -7.77 12.21
C HIS A 107 -4.38 -7.27 10.95
N ALA A 108 -5.59 -7.75 10.69
CA ALA A 108 -6.42 -7.23 9.60
C ALA A 108 -6.76 -5.74 9.80
N LYS A 109 -7.10 -5.31 11.02
CA LYS A 109 -7.34 -3.89 11.34
C LYS A 109 -6.12 -3.02 10.99
N LEU A 110 -4.92 -3.46 11.38
CA LEU A 110 -3.69 -2.74 11.07
C LEU A 110 -3.48 -2.62 9.56
N ALA A 111 -3.57 -3.74 8.83
CA ALA A 111 -3.34 -3.76 7.39
C ALA A 111 -4.38 -2.93 6.61
N VAL A 112 -5.67 -3.07 6.95
CA VAL A 112 -6.75 -2.31 6.32
C VAL A 112 -6.60 -0.83 6.62
N GLY A 113 -6.37 -0.45 7.88
CA GLY A 113 -6.18 0.96 8.27
C GLY A 113 -4.99 1.59 7.55
N ALA A 114 -3.85 0.90 7.51
CA ALA A 114 -2.66 1.39 6.85
C ALA A 114 -2.83 1.53 5.32
N ALA A 115 -3.51 0.55 4.68
CA ALA A 115 -3.88 0.64 3.27
C ALA A 115 -4.82 1.83 2.99
N SER A 116 -5.83 2.04 3.83
CA SER A 116 -6.77 3.15 3.69
C SER A 116 -6.06 4.50 3.80
N THR A 117 -5.19 4.68 4.79
CA THR A 117 -4.40 5.93 4.94
C THR A 117 -3.51 6.17 3.72
N LEU A 118 -2.86 5.14 3.20
CA LEU A 118 -2.05 5.23 1.99
C LEU A 118 -2.86 5.66 0.77
N ILE A 119 -4.00 5.02 0.53
CA ILE A 119 -4.88 5.31 -0.62
C ILE A 119 -5.37 6.76 -0.57
N VAL A 120 -5.79 7.22 0.61
CA VAL A 120 -6.23 8.62 0.81
C VAL A 120 -5.11 9.58 0.46
N PHE A 121 -3.92 9.38 1.04
CA PHE A 121 -2.78 10.27 0.81
C PHE A 121 -2.35 10.34 -0.66
N LEU A 122 -2.25 9.20 -1.35
CA LEU A 122 -1.91 9.17 -2.78
C LEU A 122 -2.98 9.85 -3.63
N SER A 123 -4.25 9.61 -3.33
CA SER A 123 -5.37 10.19 -4.08
C SER A 123 -5.46 11.71 -3.91
N GLU A 124 -5.26 12.21 -2.68
CA GLU A 124 -5.23 13.64 -2.39
C GLU A 124 -4.04 14.33 -3.06
N THR A 125 -2.86 13.71 -2.99
CA THR A 125 -1.65 14.23 -3.67
C THR A 125 -1.86 14.30 -5.18
N HIS A 126 -2.41 13.24 -5.78
CA HIS A 126 -2.73 13.20 -7.21
C HIS A 126 -3.72 14.30 -7.62
N LYS A 127 -4.79 14.49 -6.85
CA LYS A 127 -5.76 15.57 -7.09
C LYS A 127 -5.10 16.94 -6.99
N HIS A 128 -4.30 17.17 -5.95
CA HIS A 128 -3.60 18.43 -5.76
C HIS A 128 -2.70 18.76 -6.94
N ARG A 129 -1.97 17.77 -7.47
CA ARG A 129 -1.07 17.96 -8.63
C ARG A 129 -1.77 18.14 -9.97
N LYS A 130 -3.06 17.81 -10.07
CA LYS A 130 -3.89 18.07 -11.26
C LYS A 130 -4.46 19.48 -11.30
N THR A 131 -4.40 20.21 -10.19
CA THR A 131 -4.99 21.56 -10.03
C THR A 131 -3.92 22.61 -10.24
#